data_AF-A0A8S1DAY0-F1
#
_entry.id   AF-A0A8S1DAY0-F1
#
_cell.length_a   1.000
_cell.length_b   1.000
_cell.length_c   1.000
_cell.angle_alpha   90.00
_cell.angle_beta   90.00
_cell.angle_gamma   90.00
#
_symmetry.space_group_name_H-M   'P 1'
#
loop_
_entity.id
_entity.type
_entity.pdbx_description
1 polymer ?
#
loop_
_entity_poly.entity_id
_entity_poly.type
_entity_poly.pdbx_seq_one_letter_code
_entity_poly.pdbx_strand_id
1 'polypeptide(L)'
;MKCTSVFLCFFLALGVANCYDLGASVTYLMLIDKMQQTIPQDFEAKLRDLQFFDSDEHDLYLKTLIYDSRYPEESFRRACRTLSEPLNAIFDFTLGGWPQIRDLANITGTPYLQVELTSGPFFRTITDHIEARGGKRAVYVFQTEIDMISAEYTLAYEFELEILYFVGLNEDSFDFLKSSIQPEDYLAIFYTSNQVNKIFNEVLKSKLVSPDKIITCLLDFEMSPFDTDLADLNLELPEQEITLVRPSISLMCCPILNDASSSCSCSPKTK
;
A
#
# COMPACT_ATOMS: atom_id res chain seq x y z
N MET A 1 1.75 -7.28 -0.21
CA MET A 1 0.52 -7.07 0.58
C MET A 1 0.38 -8.07 1.73
N LYS A 2 1.06 -7.87 2.88
CA LYS A 2 0.87 -8.68 4.11
C LYS A 2 0.86 -7.86 5.43
N CYS A 3 1.00 -6.53 5.35
CA CYS A 3 0.90 -5.62 6.50
C CYS A 3 -0.53 -5.52 7.08
N THR A 4 -1.55 -5.94 6.35
CA THR A 4 -2.95 -6.00 6.79
C THR A 4 -3.19 -6.90 7.99
N SER A 5 -2.39 -7.97 8.14
CA SER A 5 -2.71 -9.09 9.03
C SER A 5 -2.58 -8.78 10.52
N VAL A 6 -1.84 -7.74 10.92
CA VAL A 6 -1.47 -7.56 12.34
C VAL A 6 -1.94 -6.22 12.90
N PHE A 7 -2.06 -5.18 12.06
CA PHE A 7 -2.83 -3.98 12.42
C PHE A 7 -4.25 -4.38 12.84
N LEU A 8 -4.82 -5.40 12.19
CA LEU A 8 -6.13 -5.92 12.53
C LEU A 8 -6.19 -6.59 13.91
N CYS A 9 -5.17 -7.36 14.30
CA CYS A 9 -5.14 -8.07 15.58
C CYS A 9 -5.09 -7.12 16.78
N PHE A 10 -4.36 -6.01 16.67
CA PHE A 10 -4.20 -5.07 17.77
C PHE A 10 -5.49 -4.28 18.04
N PHE A 11 -6.24 -3.93 16.98
CA PHE A 11 -7.53 -3.23 17.12
C PHE A 11 -8.68 -4.16 17.49
N LEU A 12 -8.68 -5.42 17.03
CA LEU A 12 -9.61 -6.44 17.52
C LEU A 12 -9.46 -6.67 19.03
N ALA A 13 -8.23 -6.75 19.54
CA ALA A 13 -7.99 -6.92 20.98
C ALA A 13 -8.53 -5.74 21.82
N LEU A 14 -8.45 -4.50 21.30
CA LEU A 14 -8.98 -3.32 22.00
C LEU A 14 -10.51 -3.20 21.90
N GLY A 15 -11.14 -3.67 20.81
CA GLY A 15 -12.59 -3.71 20.67
C GLY A 15 -13.25 -4.79 21.55
N VAL A 16 -12.60 -5.94 21.67
CA VAL A 16 -13.12 -7.10 22.44
C VAL A 16 -12.97 -6.90 23.95
N ALA A 17 -11.98 -6.10 24.40
CA ALA A 17 -11.77 -5.80 25.82
C ALA A 17 -12.98 -5.11 26.52
N ASN A 18 -13.85 -4.44 25.76
CA ASN A 18 -15.07 -3.81 26.28
C ASN A 18 -16.34 -4.67 26.14
N CYS A 19 -16.23 -5.91 25.67
CA CYS A 19 -17.35 -6.81 25.39
C CYS A 19 -17.25 -8.14 26.16
N TYR A 20 -16.58 -8.14 27.31
CA TYR A 20 -16.33 -9.37 28.10
C TYR A 20 -17.50 -9.81 28.99
N ASP A 21 -18.71 -9.29 28.80
CA ASP A 21 -19.87 -9.78 29.53
C ASP A 21 -21.11 -9.75 28.63
N LEU A 22 -21.79 -10.90 28.53
CA LEU A 22 -22.86 -11.29 27.60
C LEU A 22 -22.38 -11.76 26.21
N GLY A 23 -22.82 -12.96 25.80
CA GLY A 23 -22.58 -13.59 24.48
C GLY A 23 -23.13 -12.75 23.32
N ALA A 24 -22.51 -11.60 23.09
CA ALA A 24 -22.88 -10.60 22.12
C ALA A 24 -22.23 -10.95 20.78
N SER A 25 -23.04 -10.95 19.73
CA SER A 25 -22.53 -11.03 18.36
C SER A 25 -21.75 -9.76 18.03
N VAL A 26 -20.60 -9.93 17.41
CA VAL A 26 -19.73 -8.83 17.00
C VAL A 26 -19.90 -8.63 15.49
N THR A 27 -20.35 -7.45 15.08
CA THR A 27 -20.55 -7.11 13.67
C THR A 27 -19.59 -6.00 13.26
N TYR A 28 -18.78 -6.26 12.24
CA TYR A 28 -17.93 -5.24 11.62
C TYR A 28 -18.38 -4.93 10.19
N LEU A 29 -18.18 -3.68 9.78
CA LEU A 29 -18.34 -3.26 8.40
C LEU A 29 -16.97 -3.02 7.76
N MET A 30 -16.68 -3.69 6.66
CA MET A 30 -15.52 -3.45 5.81
C MET A 30 -15.95 -2.62 4.60
N LEU A 31 -15.41 -1.41 4.47
CA LEU A 31 -15.53 -0.59 3.28
C LEU A 31 -14.34 -0.89 2.38
N ILE A 32 -14.60 -1.32 1.14
CA ILE A 32 -13.57 -1.79 0.23
C ILE A 32 -13.66 -1.01 -1.06
N ASP A 33 -12.53 -0.48 -1.54
CA ASP A 33 -12.48 0.08 -2.88
C ASP A 33 -12.76 -1.01 -3.93
N LYS A 34 -13.53 -0.69 -4.97
CA LYS A 34 -13.82 -1.62 -6.08
C LYS A 34 -12.56 -2.20 -6.73
N MET A 35 -11.43 -1.50 -6.66
CA MET A 35 -10.14 -1.98 -7.18
C MET A 35 -9.48 -3.04 -6.28
N GLN A 36 -9.93 -3.23 -5.04
CA GLN A 36 -9.29 -4.08 -4.04
C GLN A 36 -10.20 -5.20 -3.50
N GLN A 37 -10.97 -5.83 -4.38
CA GLN A 37 -11.99 -6.83 -4.01
C GLN A 37 -11.46 -8.12 -3.37
N THR A 38 -10.15 -8.36 -3.36
CA THR A 38 -9.54 -9.54 -2.71
C THR A 38 -9.42 -9.38 -1.20
N ILE A 39 -9.42 -8.15 -0.67
CA ILE A 39 -9.20 -7.87 0.76
C ILE A 39 -10.15 -8.65 1.68
N PRO A 40 -11.48 -8.69 1.43
CA PRO A 40 -12.39 -9.42 2.32
C PRO A 40 -12.03 -10.91 2.46
N GLN A 41 -11.63 -11.54 1.35
CA GLN A 41 -11.27 -12.97 1.33
C GLN A 41 -9.98 -13.21 2.10
N ASP A 42 -8.96 -12.36 1.89
CA ASP A 42 -7.69 -12.44 2.61
C ASP A 42 -7.89 -12.22 4.11
N PHE A 43 -8.76 -11.27 4.46
CA PHE A 43 -9.09 -10.93 5.83
C PHE A 43 -9.84 -12.06 6.54
N GLU A 44 -10.88 -12.62 5.92
CA GLU A 44 -11.62 -13.77 6.45
C GLU A 44 -10.72 -14.99 6.64
N ALA A 45 -9.83 -15.29 5.67
CA ALA A 45 -8.87 -16.37 5.78
C ALA A 45 -7.93 -16.17 6.98
N LYS A 46 -7.42 -14.94 7.17
CA LYS A 46 -6.51 -14.62 8.28
C LYS A 46 -7.19 -14.66 9.64
N LEU A 47 -8.45 -14.25 9.71
CA LEU A 47 -9.22 -14.38 10.94
C LEU A 47 -9.39 -15.84 11.36
N ARG A 48 -9.66 -16.75 10.40
CA ARG A 48 -9.71 -18.20 10.68
C ARG A 48 -8.38 -18.74 11.18
N ASP A 49 -7.27 -18.34 10.55
CA ASP A 49 -5.91 -18.78 10.93
C ASP A 49 -5.54 -18.40 12.37
N LEU A 50 -6.06 -17.28 12.89
CA LEU A 50 -5.72 -16.76 14.22
C LEU A 50 -6.40 -17.52 15.37
N GLN A 51 -7.21 -18.54 15.09
CA GLN A 51 -7.96 -19.32 16.09
C GLN A 51 -8.80 -18.47 17.08
N PHE A 52 -8.98 -17.18 16.79
CA PHE A 52 -9.84 -16.28 17.58
C PHE A 52 -11.31 -16.75 17.61
N PHE A 53 -11.67 -17.69 16.73
CA PHE A 53 -13.06 -18.06 16.39
C PHE A 53 -13.33 -19.57 16.48
N ASP A 54 -12.43 -20.37 17.07
CA ASP A 54 -12.62 -21.82 17.23
C ASP A 54 -13.39 -22.18 18.53
N SER A 55 -13.88 -21.18 19.26
CA SER A 55 -14.80 -21.36 20.39
C SER A 55 -16.22 -20.98 19.96
N ASP A 56 -17.18 -21.91 20.09
CA ASP A 56 -18.64 -21.79 19.86
C ASP A 56 -19.35 -20.65 20.63
N GLU A 57 -18.61 -19.71 21.22
CA GLU A 57 -19.08 -18.76 22.23
C GLU A 57 -19.35 -17.35 21.66
N HIS A 58 -18.88 -17.03 20.44
CA HIS A 58 -19.03 -15.69 19.83
C HIS A 58 -19.30 -15.72 18.32
N ASP A 59 -20.44 -15.17 17.89
CA ASP A 59 -20.78 -14.99 16.48
C ASP A 59 -20.14 -13.70 15.92
N LEU A 60 -19.19 -13.84 14.99
CA LEU A 60 -18.61 -12.73 14.23
C LEU A 60 -19.32 -12.58 12.87
N TYR A 61 -19.83 -11.38 12.59
CA TYR A 61 -20.41 -11.02 11.30
C TYR A 61 -19.58 -9.95 10.60
N LEU A 62 -19.02 -10.31 9.44
CA LEU A 62 -18.35 -9.36 8.56
C LEU A 62 -19.28 -8.93 7.45
N LYS A 63 -19.64 -7.66 7.44
CA LYS A 63 -20.38 -7.03 6.35
C LYS A 63 -19.38 -6.35 5.44
N THR A 64 -19.43 -6.66 4.15
CA THR A 64 -18.59 -6.00 3.15
C THR A 64 -19.44 -5.03 2.33
N LEU A 65 -18.94 -3.81 2.14
CA LEU A 65 -19.50 -2.84 1.24
C LEU A 65 -18.44 -2.38 0.25
N ILE A 66 -18.75 -2.55 -1.03
CA ILE A 66 -17.89 -2.10 -2.13
C ILE A 66 -18.20 -0.64 -2.46
N TYR A 67 -17.20 0.21 -2.32
CA TYR A 67 -17.22 1.61 -2.73
C TYR A 67 -16.81 1.71 -4.21
N ASP A 68 -17.67 2.32 -5.03
CA ASP A 68 -17.35 2.67 -6.42
C ASP A 68 -17.32 4.19 -6.53
N SER A 69 -16.12 4.76 -6.67
CA SER A 69 -15.89 6.20 -6.79
C SER A 69 -16.60 6.83 -7.99
N ARG A 70 -16.98 6.04 -9.00
CA ARG A 70 -17.77 6.50 -10.14
C ARG A 70 -19.25 6.72 -9.80
N TYR A 71 -19.75 6.07 -8.75
CA TYR A 71 -21.13 6.15 -8.30
C TYR A 71 -21.19 6.39 -6.78
N PRO A 72 -20.70 7.55 -6.31
CA PRO A 72 -20.54 7.83 -4.89
C PRO A 72 -21.89 7.89 -4.16
N GLU A 73 -22.92 8.46 -4.79
CA GLU A 73 -24.26 8.56 -4.18
C GLU A 73 -24.93 7.19 -3.99
N GLU A 74 -24.79 6.30 -4.98
CA GLU A 74 -25.33 4.94 -4.87
C GLU A 74 -24.58 4.16 -3.78
N SER A 75 -23.26 4.25 -3.77
CA SER A 75 -22.42 3.65 -2.74
C SER A 75 -22.84 4.14 -1.35
N PHE A 76 -23.04 5.45 -1.19
CA PHE A 76 -23.46 6.06 0.07
C PHE A 76 -24.85 5.58 0.51
N ARG A 77 -25.81 5.49 -0.41
CA ARG A 77 -27.14 4.94 -0.11
C ARG A 77 -27.07 3.49 0.37
N ARG A 78 -26.18 2.67 -0.20
CA ARG A 78 -25.93 1.30 0.29
C ARG A 78 -25.34 1.33 1.70
N ALA A 79 -24.39 2.23 1.94
CA ALA A 79 -23.74 2.39 3.24
C ALA A 79 -24.74 2.79 4.33
N CYS A 80 -25.62 3.76 4.06
CA CYS A 80 -26.66 4.15 5.01
C CYS A 80 -27.58 2.99 5.42
N ARG A 81 -27.89 2.06 4.50
CA ARG A 81 -28.67 0.86 4.84
C ARG A 81 -27.91 -0.04 5.80
N THR A 82 -26.63 -0.28 5.53
CA THR A 82 -25.78 -1.13 6.38
C THR A 82 -25.51 -0.49 7.76
N LEU A 83 -25.35 0.83 7.81
CA LEU A 83 -25.10 1.62 9.02
C LEU A 83 -26.37 1.82 9.87
N SER A 84 -27.56 1.47 9.36
CA SER A 84 -28.80 1.46 10.14
C SER A 84 -28.90 0.28 11.12
N GLU A 85 -28.01 -0.69 10.98
CA GLU A 85 -27.87 -1.83 11.87
C GLU A 85 -26.74 -1.57 12.89
N PRO A 86 -26.81 -2.14 14.11
CA PRO A 86 -25.75 -1.99 15.10
C PRO A 86 -24.44 -2.58 14.59
N LEU A 87 -23.35 -1.80 14.68
CA LEU A 87 -22.00 -2.18 14.31
C LEU A 87 -21.04 -1.91 15.46
N ASN A 88 -20.09 -2.81 15.66
CA ASN A 88 -19.04 -2.67 16.67
C ASN A 88 -17.88 -1.82 16.17
N ALA A 89 -17.57 -1.86 14.87
CA ALA A 89 -16.58 -1.00 14.22
C ALA A 89 -16.74 -0.98 12.69
N ILE A 90 -16.15 0.04 12.08
CA ILE A 90 -16.03 0.19 10.63
C ILE A 90 -14.54 0.19 10.27
N PHE A 91 -14.14 -0.73 9.40
CA PHE A 91 -12.82 -0.79 8.80
C PHE A 91 -12.89 -0.23 7.39
N ASP A 92 -12.23 0.89 7.15
CA ASP A 92 -12.23 1.56 5.86
C ASP A 92 -10.92 1.30 5.11
N PHE A 93 -11.01 0.48 4.07
CA PHE A 93 -9.93 0.18 3.13
C PHE A 93 -10.08 0.95 1.80
N THR A 94 -10.97 1.95 1.74
CA THR A 94 -11.11 2.78 0.54
C THR A 94 -9.90 3.69 0.35
N LEU A 95 -9.56 3.98 -0.90
CA LEU A 95 -8.46 4.88 -1.24
C LEU A 95 -8.77 6.29 -0.68
N GLY A 96 -7.92 6.78 0.23
CA GLY A 96 -8.11 8.07 0.90
C GLY A 96 -9.15 8.11 2.02
N GLY A 97 -9.87 7.02 2.22
CA GLY A 97 -10.97 6.94 3.18
C GLY A 97 -12.23 7.66 2.69
N TRP A 98 -13.34 7.43 3.39
CA TRP A 98 -14.65 7.96 3.01
C TRP A 98 -15.20 8.96 4.04
N PRO A 99 -15.00 10.28 3.82
CA PRO A 99 -15.34 11.32 4.81
C PRO A 99 -16.79 11.26 5.30
N GLN A 100 -17.76 11.07 4.40
CA GLN A 100 -19.17 11.02 4.81
C GLN A 100 -19.47 9.86 5.77
N ILE A 101 -18.80 8.71 5.62
CA ILE A 101 -18.99 7.56 6.51
C ILE A 101 -18.26 7.76 7.83
N ARG A 102 -17.06 8.36 7.78
CA ARG A 102 -16.31 8.77 8.98
C ARG A 102 -17.13 9.73 9.85
N ASP A 103 -17.74 10.74 9.23
CA ASP A 103 -18.60 11.70 9.93
C ASP A 103 -19.82 11.02 10.54
N LEU A 104 -20.47 10.10 9.80
CA LEU A 104 -21.60 9.36 10.33
C LEU A 104 -21.21 8.45 11.49
N ALA A 105 -20.08 7.76 11.39
CA ALA A 105 -19.53 6.91 12.45
C ALA A 105 -19.24 7.71 13.73
N ASN A 106 -18.69 8.93 13.58
CA ASN A 106 -18.47 9.84 14.70
C ASN A 106 -19.79 10.27 15.36
N ILE A 107 -20.84 10.54 14.58
CA ILE A 107 -22.17 10.91 15.10
C ILE A 107 -22.82 9.73 15.84
N THR A 108 -22.70 8.51 15.32
CA THR A 108 -23.29 7.31 15.93
C THR A 108 -22.45 6.73 17.07
N GLY A 109 -21.25 7.26 17.31
CA GLY A 109 -20.30 6.70 18.26
C GLY A 109 -19.72 5.36 17.82
N THR A 110 -19.79 5.03 16.54
CA THR A 110 -19.23 3.80 15.98
C THR A 110 -17.73 4.01 15.71
N PRO A 111 -16.84 3.17 16.27
CA PRO A 111 -15.42 3.24 15.96
C PRO A 111 -15.16 3.12 14.45
N TYR A 112 -14.38 4.05 13.91
CA TYR A 112 -13.99 4.07 12.50
C TYR A 112 -12.46 4.02 12.40
N LEU A 113 -11.95 3.00 11.72
CA LEU A 113 -10.53 2.79 11.47
C LEU A 113 -10.27 2.80 9.97
N GLN A 114 -9.54 3.81 9.51
CA GLN A 114 -9.02 3.83 8.16
C GLN A 114 -7.73 3.00 8.09
N VAL A 115 -7.67 2.07 7.15
CA VAL A 115 -6.52 1.20 6.93
C VAL A 115 -5.99 1.46 5.52
N GLU A 116 -4.86 2.16 5.43
CA GLU A 116 -4.19 2.41 4.16
C GLU A 116 -3.40 1.15 3.74
N LEU A 117 -3.79 0.56 2.62
CA LEU A 117 -3.16 -0.67 2.09
C LEU A 117 -2.13 -0.42 1.01
N THR A 118 -1.95 0.83 0.66
CA THR A 118 -1.17 1.24 -0.49
C THR A 118 0.22 1.66 -0.06
N SER A 119 1.09 1.82 -1.05
CA SER A 119 2.46 2.28 -0.85
C SER A 119 2.56 3.81 -0.69
N GLY A 120 1.47 4.45 -0.27
CA GLY A 120 1.34 5.91 -0.11
C GLY A 120 2.52 6.58 0.60
N PRO A 121 2.99 6.07 1.76
CA PRO A 121 4.15 6.61 2.44
C PRO A 121 5.45 6.60 1.61
N PHE A 122 5.64 5.59 0.76
CA PHE A 122 6.80 5.53 -0.15
C PHE A 122 6.71 6.61 -1.23
N PHE A 123 5.51 6.79 -1.80
CA PHE A 123 5.27 7.83 -2.81
C PHE A 123 5.60 9.21 -2.25
N ARG A 124 5.07 9.54 -1.07
CA ARG A 124 5.35 10.82 -0.38
C ARG A 124 6.84 10.99 -0.10
N THR A 125 7.48 9.99 0.51
CA THR A 125 8.91 10.06 0.88
C THR A 125 9.80 10.31 -0.34
N ILE A 126 9.51 9.66 -1.46
CA ILE A 126 10.27 9.85 -2.70
C ILE A 126 9.99 11.22 -3.32
N THR A 127 8.74 11.67 -3.32
CA THR A 127 8.39 13.01 -3.81
C THR A 127 9.07 14.10 -2.98
N ASP A 128 9.01 14.00 -1.64
CA ASP A 128 9.73 14.88 -0.71
C ASP A 128 11.23 14.91 -1.01
N HIS A 129 11.82 13.73 -1.25
CA HIS A 129 13.24 13.63 -1.59
C HIS A 129 13.59 14.36 -2.90
N ILE A 130 12.75 14.23 -3.92
CA ILE A 130 12.93 14.89 -5.22
C ILE A 130 12.81 16.41 -5.07
N GLU A 131 11.77 16.90 -4.38
CA GLU A 131 11.57 18.33 -4.16
C GLU A 131 12.69 18.94 -3.30
N ALA A 132 13.14 18.23 -2.26
CA ALA A 132 14.27 18.67 -1.43
C ALA A 132 15.58 18.83 -2.22
N ARG A 133 15.73 18.12 -3.34
CA ARG A 133 16.85 18.26 -4.27
C ARG A 133 16.60 19.26 -5.40
N GLY A 134 15.49 20.00 -5.33
CA GLY A 134 15.11 21.00 -6.32
C GLY A 134 14.53 20.42 -7.61
N GLY A 135 14.08 19.16 -7.60
CA GLY A 135 13.37 18.57 -8.72
C GLY A 135 12.08 19.33 -9.03
N LYS A 136 11.79 19.49 -10.32
CA LYS A 136 10.57 20.15 -10.83
C LYS A 136 9.64 19.20 -11.55
N ARG A 137 10.18 18.08 -12.03
CA ARG A 137 9.43 17.05 -12.71
C ARG A 137 9.99 15.67 -12.39
N ALA A 138 9.09 14.71 -12.29
CA ALA A 138 9.44 13.31 -12.08
C ALA A 138 8.57 12.39 -12.95
N VAL A 139 9.14 11.23 -13.28
CA VAL A 139 8.46 10.15 -13.97
C VAL A 139 8.39 8.96 -13.04
N TYR A 140 7.17 8.55 -12.70
CA TYR A 140 6.91 7.44 -11.78
C TYR A 140 6.46 6.23 -12.58
N VAL A 141 7.21 5.14 -12.47
CA VAL A 141 6.94 3.88 -13.16
C VAL A 141 6.51 2.84 -12.15
N PHE A 142 5.29 2.34 -12.30
CA PHE A 142 4.68 1.37 -11.39
C PHE A 142 4.58 -0.01 -12.02
N GLN A 143 4.70 -1.03 -11.18
CA GLN A 143 4.40 -2.39 -11.59
C GLN A 143 2.93 -2.64 -11.88
N THR A 144 2.02 -2.01 -11.10
CA THR A 144 0.58 -2.23 -11.21
C THR A 144 -0.20 -0.93 -11.33
N GLU A 145 -1.37 -1.01 -11.97
CA GLU A 145 -2.29 0.13 -12.11
C GLU A 145 -2.84 0.59 -10.76
N ILE A 146 -3.03 -0.33 -9.80
CA ILE A 146 -3.50 -0.01 -8.46
C ILE A 146 -2.49 0.88 -7.72
N ASP A 147 -1.20 0.58 -7.83
CA ASP A 147 -0.15 1.40 -7.22
C ASP A 147 -0.10 2.80 -7.86
N MET A 148 -0.25 2.87 -9.19
CA MET A 148 -0.31 4.14 -9.91
C MET A 148 -1.50 5.01 -9.45
N ILE A 149 -2.72 4.45 -9.46
CA ILE A 149 -3.93 5.16 -9.02
C ILE A 149 -3.79 5.60 -7.56
N SER A 150 -3.21 4.76 -6.71
CA SER A 150 -2.94 5.14 -5.34
C SER A 150 -1.93 6.29 -5.25
N ALA A 151 -0.89 6.30 -6.08
CA ALA A 151 0.08 7.39 -6.09
C ALA A 151 -0.57 8.70 -6.53
N GLU A 152 -1.37 8.67 -7.60
CA GLU A 152 -2.15 9.84 -8.04
C GLU A 152 -3.01 10.39 -6.91
N TYR A 153 -3.77 9.52 -6.23
CA TYR A 153 -4.61 9.95 -5.11
C TYR A 153 -3.79 10.53 -3.95
N THR A 154 -2.66 9.91 -3.63
CA THR A 154 -1.80 10.31 -2.50
C THR A 154 -1.12 11.66 -2.76
N LEU A 155 -0.73 11.92 -4.01
CA LEU A 155 0.14 13.05 -4.36
C LEU A 155 -0.62 14.25 -4.93
N ALA A 156 -1.87 14.08 -5.39
CA ALA A 156 -2.63 15.08 -6.14
C ALA A 156 -2.72 16.49 -5.50
N TYR A 157 -2.59 16.60 -4.18
CA TYR A 157 -2.82 17.85 -3.46
C TYR A 157 -1.67 18.30 -2.57
N GLU A 158 -0.57 17.54 -2.53
CA GLU A 158 0.49 17.75 -1.54
C GLU A 158 1.78 18.35 -2.12
N PHE A 159 1.95 18.32 -3.45
CA PHE A 159 3.23 18.61 -4.09
C PHE A 159 3.09 19.55 -5.30
N GLU A 160 4.10 20.39 -5.53
CA GLU A 160 4.20 21.25 -6.72
C GLU A 160 4.97 20.57 -7.85
N LEU A 161 5.53 19.37 -7.59
CA LEU A 161 6.22 18.54 -8.56
C LEU A 161 5.28 18.07 -9.69
N GLU A 162 5.67 18.29 -10.94
CA GLU A 162 4.97 17.68 -12.08
C GLU A 162 5.31 16.19 -12.15
N ILE A 163 4.32 15.30 -12.10
CA ILE A 163 4.54 13.85 -12.10
C ILE A 163 3.88 13.22 -13.32
N LEU A 164 4.67 12.50 -14.12
CA LEU A 164 4.18 11.63 -15.19
C LEU A 164 4.11 10.18 -14.68
N TYR A 165 2.96 9.55 -14.86
CA TYR A 165 2.68 8.21 -14.34
C TYR A 165 2.70 7.16 -15.46
N PHE A 166 3.40 6.06 -15.24
CA PHE A 166 3.50 4.93 -16.17
C PHE A 166 3.24 3.61 -15.44
N VAL A 167 2.56 2.67 -16.09
CA VAL A 167 2.28 1.32 -15.54
C VAL A 167 2.83 0.26 -16.47
N GLY A 168 3.72 -0.56 -15.93
CA GLY A 168 4.45 -1.55 -16.69
C GLY A 168 5.44 -0.90 -17.66
N LEU A 169 6.61 -1.51 -17.83
CA LEU A 169 7.48 -1.24 -18.98
C LEU A 169 7.51 -2.47 -19.87
N ASN A 170 6.76 -2.38 -20.95
CA ASN A 170 6.92 -3.17 -22.18
C ASN A 170 7.57 -2.31 -23.27
N GLU A 171 7.95 -2.90 -24.41
CA GLU A 171 8.67 -2.20 -25.49
C GLU A 171 7.94 -0.91 -25.93
N ASP A 172 6.62 -0.97 -26.16
CA ASP A 172 5.83 0.19 -26.61
C ASP A 172 5.80 1.32 -25.56
N SER A 173 5.53 0.98 -24.30
CA SER A 173 5.51 1.94 -23.19
C SER A 173 6.89 2.54 -22.90
N PHE A 174 7.96 1.79 -23.21
CA PHE A 174 9.33 2.25 -23.03
C PHE A 174 9.74 3.27 -24.10
N ASP A 175 9.28 3.09 -25.34
CA ASP A 175 9.49 4.08 -26.39
C ASP A 175 8.66 5.35 -26.14
N PHE A 176 7.45 5.20 -25.61
CA PHE A 176 6.67 6.35 -25.15
C PHE A 176 7.39 7.09 -24.01
N LEU A 177 7.92 6.35 -23.02
CA LEU A 177 8.73 6.90 -21.92
C LEU A 177 9.94 7.68 -22.47
N LYS A 178 10.73 7.09 -23.38
CA LYS A 178 11.87 7.77 -24.03
C LYS A 178 11.49 9.09 -24.68
N SER A 179 10.32 9.15 -25.32
CA SER A 179 9.87 10.38 -25.99
C SER A 179 9.34 11.47 -25.05
N SER A 180 8.98 11.09 -23.82
CA SER A 180 8.33 12.00 -22.85
C SER A 180 9.30 12.52 -21.78
N ILE A 181 10.27 11.69 -21.41
CA ILE A 181 11.24 12.00 -20.35
C ILE A 181 12.30 13.00 -20.84
N GLN A 182 12.68 13.92 -19.95
CA GLN A 182 13.76 14.87 -20.17
C GLN A 182 14.97 14.50 -19.31
N PRO A 183 16.21 14.82 -19.75
CA PRO A 183 17.42 14.52 -18.99
C PRO A 183 17.46 15.12 -17.57
N GLU A 184 16.73 16.21 -17.37
CA GLU A 184 16.60 16.88 -16.08
C GLU A 184 15.66 16.17 -15.10
N ASP A 185 14.79 15.29 -15.58
CA ASP A 185 13.75 14.62 -14.79
C ASP A 185 14.34 13.65 -13.76
N TYR A 186 13.58 13.47 -12.67
CA TYR A 186 13.77 12.33 -11.78
C TYR A 186 12.97 11.12 -12.29
N LEU A 187 13.53 9.93 -12.15
CA LEU A 187 12.87 8.67 -12.52
C LEU A 187 12.73 7.80 -11.28
N ALA A 188 11.49 7.59 -10.83
CA ALA A 188 11.18 6.71 -9.71
C ALA A 188 10.56 5.40 -10.21
N ILE A 189 11.12 4.27 -9.79
CA ILE A 189 10.71 2.92 -10.21
C ILE A 189 10.14 2.17 -9.01
N PHE A 190 8.86 1.81 -9.05
CA PHE A 190 8.12 1.16 -7.97
C PHE A 190 7.77 -0.28 -8.33
N TYR A 191 8.57 -1.23 -7.86
CA TYR A 191 8.45 -2.65 -8.23
C TYR A 191 8.71 -3.59 -7.06
N THR A 192 8.19 -4.81 -7.16
CA THR A 192 8.59 -5.93 -6.31
C THR A 192 10.02 -6.39 -6.62
N SER A 193 10.69 -6.94 -5.62
CA SER A 193 12.12 -7.31 -5.68
C SER A 193 12.41 -8.36 -6.77
N ASN A 194 11.44 -9.19 -7.11
CA ASN A 194 11.56 -10.19 -8.20
C ASN A 194 11.56 -9.59 -9.63
N GLN A 195 11.07 -8.37 -9.83
CA GLN A 195 10.92 -7.75 -11.15
C GLN A 195 11.79 -6.50 -11.32
N VAL A 196 12.15 -5.85 -10.22
CA VAL A 196 12.87 -4.58 -10.21
C VAL A 196 14.20 -4.65 -10.97
N ASN A 197 14.98 -5.73 -10.83
CA ASN A 197 16.30 -5.85 -11.48
C ASN A 197 16.19 -5.80 -13.01
N LYS A 198 15.17 -6.45 -13.57
CA LYS A 198 14.92 -6.42 -15.03
C LYS A 198 14.66 -5.00 -15.50
N ILE A 199 13.74 -4.32 -14.82
CA ILE A 199 13.30 -2.97 -15.17
C ILE A 199 14.42 -1.95 -14.99
N PHE A 200 15.13 -2.01 -13.86
CA PHE A 200 16.26 -1.16 -13.55
C PHE A 200 17.37 -1.27 -14.61
N ASN A 201 17.70 -2.49 -15.03
CA ASN A 201 18.71 -2.72 -16.07
C ASN A 201 18.27 -2.19 -17.44
N GLU A 202 17.00 -2.28 -17.80
CA GLU A 202 16.46 -1.69 -19.04
C GLU A 202 16.59 -0.15 -19.00
N VAL A 203 16.25 0.47 -17.87
CA VAL A 203 16.38 1.91 -17.64
C VAL A 203 17.82 2.40 -17.69
N LEU A 204 18.76 1.68 -17.07
CA LEU A 204 20.18 2.06 -17.12
C LEU A 204 20.75 1.99 -18.54
N LYS A 205 20.38 0.95 -19.31
CA LYS A 205 20.82 0.79 -20.70
C LYS A 205 20.30 1.91 -21.61
N SER A 206 19.11 2.42 -21.36
CA SER A 206 18.50 3.45 -22.20
C SER A 206 19.03 4.86 -21.91
N LYS A 207 19.73 5.08 -20.79
CA LYS A 207 20.34 6.37 -20.43
C LYS A 207 19.34 7.53 -20.49
N LEU A 208 18.10 7.27 -20.06
CA LEU A 208 17.01 8.26 -20.09
C LEU A 208 17.30 9.48 -19.23
N VAL A 209 17.88 9.24 -18.06
CA VAL A 209 18.25 10.24 -17.07
C VAL A 209 19.62 9.92 -16.50
N SER A 210 20.24 10.89 -15.85
CA SER A 210 21.47 10.64 -15.11
C SER A 210 21.22 9.65 -13.96
N PRO A 211 22.18 8.77 -13.64
CA PRO A 211 22.05 7.77 -12.57
C PRO A 211 21.69 8.35 -11.21
N ASP A 212 22.16 9.56 -10.89
CA ASP A 212 21.89 10.29 -9.65
C ASP A 212 20.43 10.73 -9.47
N LYS A 213 19.62 10.56 -10.52
CA LYS A 213 18.19 10.89 -10.57
C LYS A 213 17.30 9.66 -10.64
N ILE A 214 17.89 8.46 -10.64
CA ILE A 214 17.15 7.21 -10.60
C ILE A 214 16.93 6.82 -9.14
N ILE A 215 15.65 6.68 -8.78
CA ILE A 215 15.20 6.26 -7.47
C ILE A 215 14.46 4.94 -7.64
N THR A 216 14.97 3.88 -7.02
CA THR A 216 14.34 2.56 -7.05
C THR A 216 13.65 2.30 -5.73
N CYS A 217 12.37 1.94 -5.76
CA CYS A 217 11.56 1.64 -4.59
C CYS A 217 11.06 0.19 -4.64
N LEU A 218 11.41 -0.59 -3.62
CA LEU A 218 10.92 -1.96 -3.45
C LEU A 218 9.58 -1.96 -2.72
N LEU A 219 8.57 -2.58 -3.32
CA LEU A 219 7.20 -2.64 -2.78
C LEU A 219 6.95 -3.86 -1.87
N ASP A 220 7.95 -4.71 -1.67
CA ASP A 220 7.87 -5.90 -0.83
C ASP A 220 8.98 -5.96 0.23
N PHE A 221 8.78 -6.84 1.20
CA PHE A 221 9.75 -7.15 2.25
C PHE A 221 10.69 -8.30 1.84
N GLU A 222 10.68 -8.71 0.58
CA GLU A 222 11.52 -9.81 0.13
C GLU A 222 12.97 -9.34 0.02
N MET A 223 13.88 -10.02 0.72
CA MET A 223 15.31 -9.71 0.68
C MET A 223 16.00 -10.44 -0.47
N SER A 224 15.41 -10.47 -1.67
CA SER A 224 16.22 -10.87 -2.83
C SER A 224 17.30 -9.81 -3.03
N PRO A 225 18.54 -10.19 -3.36
CA PRO A 225 19.57 -9.20 -3.66
C PRO A 225 19.07 -8.31 -4.81
N PHE A 226 18.95 -7.02 -4.52
CA PHE A 226 18.86 -6.02 -5.57
C PHE A 226 20.21 -6.06 -6.28
N ASP A 227 20.20 -6.53 -7.53
CA ASP A 227 21.41 -6.80 -8.27
C ASP A 227 21.92 -5.48 -8.82
N THR A 228 22.84 -4.87 -8.08
CA THR A 228 23.57 -3.70 -8.49
C THR A 228 24.85 -4.07 -9.22
N ASP A 229 25.02 -5.32 -9.69
CA ASP A 229 26.21 -5.71 -10.43
C ASP A 229 26.19 -5.07 -11.83
N LEU A 230 26.61 -3.81 -11.84
CA LEU A 230 26.74 -2.94 -13.02
C LEU A 230 27.88 -3.40 -13.94
N ALA A 231 28.63 -4.44 -13.56
CA ALA A 231 29.75 -4.98 -14.32
C ALA A 231 29.32 -5.39 -15.75
N ASP A 232 28.12 -5.95 -15.90
CA ASP A 232 27.58 -6.32 -17.21
C ASP A 232 27.18 -5.11 -18.09
N LEU A 233 27.06 -3.92 -17.50
CA LEU A 233 26.63 -2.70 -18.19
C LEU A 233 27.79 -1.82 -18.65
N ASN A 234 29.05 -2.14 -18.31
CA ASN A 234 30.24 -1.30 -18.53
C ASN A 234 30.01 0.17 -18.08
N LEU A 235 29.18 0.36 -17.05
CA LEU A 235 28.89 1.67 -16.48
C LEU A 235 29.77 1.80 -15.23
N GLU A 236 30.81 2.64 -15.31
CA GLU A 236 31.54 3.11 -14.13
C GLU A 236 30.64 4.11 -13.38
N LEU A 237 29.62 3.61 -12.69
CA LEU A 237 28.86 4.43 -11.75
C LEU A 237 29.55 4.36 -10.39
N PRO A 238 29.82 5.50 -9.75
CA PRO A 238 30.09 5.49 -8.33
C PRO A 238 28.87 4.84 -7.65
N GLU A 239 29.08 3.88 -6.74
CA GLU A 239 28.03 3.23 -5.94
C GLU A 239 27.12 4.23 -5.18
N GLN A 240 27.46 5.51 -5.16
CA GLN A 240 26.76 6.60 -4.48
C GLN A 240 25.71 7.34 -5.31
N GLU A 241 25.50 7.00 -6.59
CA GLU A 241 24.56 7.76 -7.44
C GLU A 241 23.12 7.21 -7.37
N ILE A 242 22.90 5.90 -7.21
CA ILE A 242 21.54 5.34 -7.27
C ILE A 242 20.89 5.35 -5.88
N THR A 243 19.67 5.88 -5.78
CA THR A 243 18.90 5.87 -4.52
C THR A 243 18.01 4.63 -4.46
N LEU A 244 18.19 3.78 -3.44
CA LEU A 244 17.34 2.61 -3.18
C LEU A 244 16.49 2.84 -1.92
N VAL A 245 15.17 2.78 -2.08
CA VAL A 245 14.18 2.82 -1.01
C VAL A 245 13.59 1.43 -0.84
N ARG A 246 13.56 0.93 0.39
CA ARG A 246 12.99 -0.39 0.71
C ARG A 246 12.36 -0.39 2.09
N PRO A 247 11.32 -1.20 2.34
CA PRO A 247 10.78 -1.36 3.67
C PRO A 247 11.84 -1.93 4.62
N SER A 248 11.92 -1.36 5.82
CA SER A 248 12.82 -1.86 6.86
C SER A 248 12.13 -2.95 7.66
N ILE A 249 12.63 -4.19 7.55
CA ILE A 249 12.11 -5.33 8.32
C ILE A 249 12.16 -5.05 9.83
N SER A 250 13.29 -4.54 10.33
CA SER A 250 13.50 -4.28 11.76
C SER A 250 12.62 -3.17 12.32
N LEU A 251 12.28 -2.15 11.51
CA LEU A 251 11.48 -1.00 11.96
C LEU A 251 9.99 -1.15 11.68
N MET A 252 9.61 -1.86 10.62
CA MET A 252 8.20 -1.95 10.21
C MET A 252 7.58 -3.28 10.64
N CYS A 253 8.29 -4.40 10.50
CA CYS A 253 7.69 -5.73 10.63
C CYS A 253 7.92 -6.38 11.99
N CYS A 254 9.11 -6.25 12.56
CA CYS A 254 9.45 -6.86 13.84
C CYS A 254 8.68 -6.28 15.04
N PRO A 255 8.44 -4.95 15.12
CA PRO A 255 7.58 -4.39 16.17
C PRO A 255 6.15 -4.89 16.06
N ILE A 256 5.65 -5.04 14.82
CA ILE A 256 4.33 -5.56 14.53
C ILE A 256 4.20 -7.02 15.01
N LEU A 257 5.20 -7.86 14.76
CA LEU A 257 5.22 -9.25 15.22
C LEU A 257 5.52 -9.41 16.71
N ASN A 258 5.78 -8.30 17.43
CA ASN A 258 6.31 -8.29 18.79
C ASN A 258 7.56 -9.20 18.93
N ASP A 259 8.35 -9.30 17.86
CA ASP A 259 9.54 -10.12 17.79
C ASP A 259 10.76 -9.20 17.85
N ALA A 260 11.31 -9.01 19.04
CA ALA A 260 12.51 -8.21 19.26
C ALA A 260 13.81 -8.96 18.90
N SER A 261 13.72 -10.16 18.31
CA SER A 261 14.90 -10.92 17.93
C SER A 261 15.61 -10.30 16.72
N SER A 262 16.95 -10.38 16.71
CA SER A 262 17.79 -9.97 15.58
C SER A 262 17.61 -10.85 14.33
N SER A 263 16.73 -11.86 14.38
CA SER A 263 16.45 -12.84 13.33
C SER A 263 15.01 -12.78 12.81
N CYS A 264 14.24 -11.76 13.19
CA CYS A 264 12.89 -11.57 12.73
C CYS A 264 12.81 -11.54 11.19
N SER A 265 11.88 -12.32 10.64
CA SER A 265 11.64 -12.44 9.20
C SER A 265 10.15 -12.26 8.91
N CYS A 266 9.85 -11.42 7.93
CA CYS A 266 8.49 -11.16 7.45
C CYS A 266 8.03 -12.20 6.43
N SER A 267 8.81 -13.25 6.21
CA SER A 267 8.36 -14.35 5.35
C SER A 267 7.08 -14.93 5.94
N PRO A 268 6.06 -15.20 5.09
CA PRO A 268 4.92 -15.97 5.53
C PRO A 268 5.46 -17.28 6.11
N LYS A 269 5.23 -17.53 7.39
CA LYS A 269 5.41 -18.88 7.93
C LYS A 269 4.32 -19.73 7.29
N THR A 270 4.63 -20.35 6.15
CA THR A 270 3.88 -21.48 5.64
C THR A 270 3.98 -22.57 6.69
N LYS A 271 2.91 -22.78 7.44
CA LYS A 271 2.63 -24.07 8.05
C LYS A 271 1.74 -24.85 7.10
#